data_AF-A0A3E2GTY7-F1
#
_entry.id   AF-A0A3E2GTY7-F1
#
_cell.length_a   1.000
_cell.length_b   1.000
_cell.length_c   1.000
_cell.angle_alpha   90.00
_cell.angle_beta   90.00
_cell.angle_gamma   90.00
#
_symmetry.space_group_name_H-M   'P 1'
#
loop_
_entity.id
_entity.type
_entity.pdbx_description
1 polymer ?
#
loop_
_entity_poly.entity_id
_entity_poly.type
_entity_poly.pdbx_seq_one_letter_code
_entity_poly.pdbx_strand_id
1 'polypeptide(L)'
;MTTTIKEQLQEAMQWYFDNQKDLNDRATVVATACIFKLKVNTLRKAIRRESTTRKARNLGGRPSFLKPHQIEVLNAYIRKQAYDGNLLNRAMVIRAATHLNGNGEEPSMAWLRRFIQGNPAFHIITTKPIEKE
;
A
#
# COMPACT_ATOMS: atom_id res chain seq x y z
N MET A 1 6.99 -2.07 37.14
CA MET A 1 6.10 -2.53 36.04
C MET A 1 6.94 -3.38 35.11
N THR A 2 6.70 -4.69 35.05
CA THR A 2 7.38 -5.59 34.11
C THR A 2 6.75 -5.42 32.73
N THR A 3 7.35 -4.60 31.88
CA THR A 3 6.98 -4.50 30.47
C THR A 3 7.12 -5.87 29.83
N THR A 4 6.09 -6.33 29.16
CA THR A 4 6.10 -7.63 28.51
C THR A 4 7.07 -7.61 27.32
N ILE A 5 7.67 -8.76 27.01
CA ILE A 5 8.62 -8.90 25.88
C ILE A 5 7.99 -8.43 24.55
N LYS A 6 6.66 -8.52 24.42
CA LYS A 6 5.92 -8.04 23.25
C LYS A 6 5.92 -6.52 23.15
N GLU A 7 5.66 -5.82 24.25
CA GLU A 7 5.68 -4.35 24.32
C GLU A 7 7.08 -3.82 24.02
N GLN A 8 8.12 -4.42 24.62
CA GLN A 8 9.52 -4.08 24.33
C GLN A 8 9.88 -4.27 22.86
N LEU A 9 9.40 -5.35 22.22
CA LEU A 9 9.64 -5.59 20.80
C LEU A 9 8.94 -4.54 19.92
N GLN A 10 7.72 -4.13 20.29
CA GLN A 10 6.98 -3.12 19.55
C GLN A 10 7.62 -1.73 19.66
N GLU A 11 8.05 -1.34 20.86
CA GLU A 11 8.81 -0.10 21.10
C GLU A 11 10.12 -0.08 20.33
N ALA A 12 10.87 -1.19 20.36
CA ALA A 12 12.13 -1.32 19.61
C ALA A 12 11.91 -1.21 18.09
N MET A 13 10.83 -1.79 17.56
CA MET A 13 10.47 -1.66 16.16
C MET A 13 10.13 -0.23 15.79
N GLN A 14 9.34 0.46 16.62
CA GLN A 14 8.95 1.85 16.41
C GLN A 14 10.20 2.76 16.38
N TRP A 15 11.04 2.64 17.42
CA TRP A 15 12.29 3.38 17.51
C TRP A 15 13.21 3.13 16.30
N TYR A 16 13.32 1.86 15.86
CA TYR A 16 14.10 1.51 14.67
C TYR A 16 13.59 2.24 13.43
N PHE A 17 12.28 2.23 13.15
CA PHE A 17 11.73 2.88 11.96
C PHE A 17 11.80 4.41 12.01
N ASP A 18 11.75 5.00 13.20
CA ASP A 18 11.82 6.47 13.37
C ASP A 18 13.25 7.01 13.20
N ASN A 19 14.27 6.19 13.48
CA ASN A 19 15.68 6.61 13.46
C ASN A 19 16.49 6.06 12.26
N GLN A 20 15.92 5.13 11.49
CA GLN A 20 16.57 4.50 10.35
C GLN A 20 16.60 5.43 9.13
N LYS A 21 17.80 5.80 8.67
CA LYS A 21 18.01 6.46 7.38
C LYS A 21 18.25 5.49 6.21
N ASP A 22 18.77 4.29 6.50
CA ASP A 22 19.01 3.21 5.52
C ASP A 22 18.42 1.89 6.04
N LEU A 23 17.57 1.25 5.23
CA LEU A 23 16.90 -0.04 5.51
C LEU A 23 17.86 -1.21 5.71
N ASN A 24 19.10 -1.11 5.23
CA ASN A 24 20.11 -2.17 5.31
C ASN A 24 21.20 -1.90 6.35
N ASP A 25 21.11 -0.82 7.13
CA ASP A 25 22.14 -0.50 8.11
C ASP A 25 22.13 -1.49 9.29
N ARG A 26 23.11 -2.39 9.27
CA ARG A 26 23.31 -3.40 10.31
C ARG A 26 23.69 -2.76 11.65
N ALA A 27 24.33 -1.60 11.65
CA ALA A 27 24.72 -0.91 12.88
C ALA A 27 23.48 -0.44 13.65
N THR A 28 22.52 0.17 12.96
CA THR A 28 21.24 0.59 13.56
C THR A 28 20.48 -0.59 14.18
N VAL A 29 20.39 -1.75 13.51
CA VAL A 29 19.71 -2.94 14.07
C VAL A 29 20.39 -3.43 15.35
N VAL A 30 21.72 -3.45 15.40
CA VAL A 30 22.47 -3.89 16.58
C VAL A 30 22.30 -2.89 17.73
N ALA A 31 22.40 -1.59 17.45
CA ALA A 31 22.22 -0.54 18.44
C ALA A 31 20.83 -0.60 19.09
N THR A 32 19.77 -0.71 18.27
CA THR A 32 18.40 -0.85 18.79
C THR A 32 18.25 -2.12 19.63
N ALA A 33 18.78 -3.26 19.19
CA ALA A 33 18.71 -4.50 19.97
C ALA A 33 19.39 -4.36 21.35
N CYS A 34 20.53 -3.67 21.41
CA CYS A 34 21.23 -3.38 22.66
C CYS A 34 20.43 -2.45 23.59
N ILE A 35 19.87 -1.35 23.06
CA ILE A 35 19.08 -0.38 23.84
C ILE A 35 17.88 -1.06 24.52
N PHE A 36 17.14 -1.86 23.76
CA PHE A 36 15.92 -2.51 24.23
C PHE A 36 16.18 -3.89 24.86
N LYS A 37 17.44 -4.28 25.05
CA LYS A 37 17.86 -5.59 25.62
C LYS A 37 17.21 -6.79 24.90
N LEU A 38 17.07 -6.70 23.58
CA LEU A 38 16.52 -7.74 22.72
C LEU A 38 17.63 -8.53 22.04
N LYS A 39 17.33 -9.78 21.67
CA LYS A 39 18.21 -10.54 20.77
C LYS A 39 18.15 -9.91 19.37
N VAL A 40 19.32 -9.60 18.79
CA VAL A 40 19.46 -9.02 17.43
C VAL A 40 18.66 -9.82 16.39
N ASN A 41 18.69 -11.15 16.46
CA ASN A 41 17.95 -12.03 15.54
C ASN A 41 16.43 -11.88 15.66
N THR A 42 15.91 -11.61 16.86
CA THR A 42 14.48 -11.39 17.09
C THR A 42 14.04 -10.08 16.45
N LEU A 43 14.77 -8.99 16.72
CA LEU A 43 14.50 -7.68 16.12
C LEU A 43 14.62 -7.74 14.60
N ARG A 44 15.68 -8.37 14.07
CA ARG A 44 15.88 -8.52 12.62
C ARG A 44 14.75 -9.30 11.94
N LYS A 45 14.27 -10.39 12.57
CA LYS A 45 13.12 -11.15 12.06
C LYS A 45 11.84 -10.31 12.08
N ALA A 46 11.62 -9.52 13.13
CA ALA A 46 10.47 -8.65 13.24
C ALA A 46 10.49 -7.52 12.19
N ILE A 47 11.63 -6.84 12.03
CA ILE A 47 11.86 -5.84 10.98
C ILE A 47 11.64 -6.45 9.60
N ARG A 48 12.19 -7.65 9.32
CA ARG A 48 12.01 -8.32 8.04
C ARG A 48 10.53 -8.65 7.79
N ARG A 49 9.81 -9.16 8.78
CA ARG A 49 8.37 -9.45 8.65
C ARG A 49 7.56 -8.19 8.38
N GLU A 50 7.84 -7.11 9.10
CA GLU A 50 7.16 -5.82 8.90
C GLU A 50 7.49 -5.22 7.54
N SER A 51 8.77 -5.25 7.14
CA SER A 51 9.22 -4.77 5.82
C SER A 51 8.65 -5.61 4.68
N THR A 52 8.58 -6.93 4.83
CA THR A 52 7.93 -7.83 3.88
C THR A 52 6.43 -7.61 3.86
N THR A 53 5.77 -7.32 4.99
CA THR A 53 4.34 -7.01 5.03
C THR A 53 4.04 -5.68 4.36
N ARG A 54 4.85 -4.64 4.62
CA ARG A 54 4.77 -3.34 3.95
C ARG A 54 5.07 -3.45 2.46
N LYS A 55 6.07 -4.24 2.05
CA LYS A 55 6.35 -4.53 0.63
C LYS A 55 5.26 -5.40 -0.02
N ALA A 56 4.69 -6.37 0.69
CA ALA A 56 3.64 -7.24 0.17
C ALA A 56 2.31 -6.48 0.00
N ARG A 57 2.04 -5.45 0.81
CA ARG A 57 0.97 -4.48 0.53
C ARG A 57 1.19 -3.73 -0.79
N ASN A 58 2.44 -3.55 -1.22
CA ASN A 58 2.79 -2.84 -2.45
C ASN A 58 3.09 -3.74 -3.66
N LEU A 59 3.35 -5.04 -3.46
CA LEU A 59 3.82 -5.96 -4.50
C LEU A 59 3.13 -7.32 -4.34
N GLY A 60 1.84 -7.36 -4.66
CA GLY A 60 1.05 -8.59 -4.64
C GLY A 60 1.36 -9.49 -5.85
N GLY A 61 2.29 -10.44 -5.69
CA GLY A 61 2.23 -11.86 -6.12
C GLY A 61 1.81 -12.29 -7.55
N ARG A 62 1.48 -11.40 -8.47
CA ARG A 62 1.29 -11.65 -9.91
C ARG A 62 1.79 -10.42 -10.67
N PRO A 63 2.25 -10.55 -11.93
CA PRO A 63 2.42 -9.39 -12.78
C PRO A 63 1.10 -8.60 -12.73
N SER A 64 1.17 -7.36 -12.26
CA SER A 64 0.00 -6.50 -12.27
C SER A 64 -0.44 -6.37 -13.73
N PHE A 65 -1.74 -6.55 -13.98
CA PHE A 65 -2.34 -6.36 -15.31
C PHE A 65 -1.93 -5.01 -15.94
N LEU A 66 -1.65 -4.01 -15.11
CA LEU A 66 -1.00 -2.76 -15.50
C LEU A 66 0.37 -2.62 -14.84
N LYS A 67 1.36 -2.16 -15.61
CA LYS A 67 2.65 -1.68 -15.11
C LYS A 67 2.46 -0.44 -14.21
N PRO A 68 3.42 -0.12 -13.31
CA PRO A 68 3.29 1.01 -12.40
C PRO A 68 2.94 2.35 -13.07
N HIS A 69 3.57 2.68 -14.20
CA HIS A 69 3.26 3.92 -14.93
C HIS A 69 1.83 3.91 -15.53
N GLN A 70 1.34 2.76 -15.99
CA GLN A 70 -0.04 2.61 -16.49
C GLN A 70 -1.05 2.78 -15.34
N ILE A 71 -0.71 2.32 -14.13
CA ILE A 71 -1.52 2.55 -12.93
C ILE A 71 -1.62 4.03 -12.60
N GLU A 72 -0.50 4.77 -12.66
CA GLU A 72 -0.49 6.22 -12.43
C GLU A 72 -1.38 6.97 -13.44
N VAL A 73 -1.29 6.63 -14.72
CA VAL A 73 -2.14 7.20 -15.77
C VAL A 73 -3.61 6.87 -15.53
N LEU A 74 -3.93 5.63 -15.17
CA LEU A 74 -5.30 5.23 -14.84
C LEU A 74 -5.83 6.01 -13.63
N ASN A 75 -5.02 6.17 -12.58
CA ASN A 75 -5.39 6.95 -11.41
C ASN A 75 -5.65 8.42 -11.74
N ALA A 76 -4.82 9.04 -12.59
CA ALA A 76 -5.02 10.40 -13.06
C ALA A 76 -6.31 10.56 -13.86
N TYR A 77 -6.59 9.62 -14.77
CA TYR A 77 -7.84 9.57 -15.53
C TYR A 77 -9.07 9.49 -14.62
N ILE A 78 -9.04 8.59 -13.63
CA ILE A 78 -10.13 8.41 -12.68
C ILE A 78 -10.37 9.69 -11.87
N ARG A 79 -9.31 10.34 -11.38
CA ARG A 79 -9.42 11.61 -10.64
C ARG A 79 -10.00 12.72 -11.50
N LYS A 80 -9.58 12.82 -12.77
CA LYS A 80 -10.10 13.82 -13.71
C LYS A 80 -11.60 13.64 -13.92
N GLN A 81 -12.05 12.40 -14.18
CA GLN A 81 -13.48 12.10 -14.34
C GLN A 81 -14.31 12.45 -13.10
N ALA A 82 -13.77 12.17 -11.91
CA ALA A 82 -14.43 12.52 -10.65
C ALA A 82 -14.51 14.04 -10.45
N TYR A 83 -13.45 14.79 -10.80
CA TYR A 83 -13.42 16.25 -10.75
C TYR A 83 -14.45 16.87 -11.71
N ASP A 84 -14.57 16.31 -12.91
CA ASP A 84 -15.53 16.74 -13.93
C ASP A 84 -17.00 16.39 -13.56
N GLY A 85 -17.23 15.78 -12.40
CA GLY A 85 -18.56 15.42 -11.90
C GLY A 85 -19.18 14.20 -12.55
N ASN A 86 -18.42 13.45 -13.34
CA ASN A 86 -18.90 12.24 -14.00
C ASN A 86 -18.93 11.06 -13.02
N LEU A 87 -20.03 10.32 -13.02
CA LEU A 87 -20.14 9.08 -12.23
C LEU A 87 -19.20 8.03 -12.81
N LEU A 88 -18.26 7.58 -11.99
CA LEU A 88 -17.23 6.65 -12.40
C LEU A 88 -17.79 5.22 -12.46
N ASN A 89 -18.13 4.77 -13.66
CA ASN A 89 -18.62 3.40 -13.87
C ASN A 89 -17.46 2.41 -13.91
N ARG A 90 -17.65 1.22 -13.31
CA ARG A 90 -16.74 0.07 -13.40
C ARG A 90 -16.34 -0.25 -14.85
N ALA A 91 -17.28 -0.15 -15.79
CA ALA A 91 -17.03 -0.38 -17.21
C ALA A 91 -16.02 0.61 -17.79
N MET A 92 -16.03 1.87 -17.34
CA MET A 92 -15.06 2.88 -17.79
C MET A 92 -13.65 2.56 -17.30
N VAL A 93 -13.52 2.09 -16.05
CA VAL A 93 -12.23 1.69 -15.48
C VAL A 93 -11.66 0.49 -16.23
N ILE A 94 -12.51 -0.51 -16.54
CA ILE A 94 -12.11 -1.68 -17.32
C ILE A 94 -11.63 -1.26 -18.71
N ARG A 95 -12.41 -0.45 -19.44
CA ARG A 95 -12.05 0.01 -20.79
C ARG A 95 -10.74 0.81 -20.79
N ALA A 96 -10.57 1.72 -19.84
CA ALA A 96 -9.34 2.50 -19.71
C ALA A 96 -8.13 1.61 -19.39
N ALA A 97 -8.30 0.63 -18.49
CA ALA A 97 -7.25 -0.34 -18.18
C ALA A 97 -6.90 -1.23 -19.38
N THR A 98 -7.88 -1.73 -20.13
CA THR A 98 -7.67 -2.51 -21.36
C THR A 98 -6.87 -1.70 -22.38
N HIS A 99 -7.27 -0.44 -22.60
CA HIS A 99 -6.57 0.46 -23.52
C HIS A 99 -5.13 0.71 -23.08
N LEU A 100 -4.90 0.92 -21.78
CA LEU A 100 -3.56 1.16 -21.24
C LEU A 100 -2.67 -0.09 -21.33
N ASN A 101 -3.22 -1.29 -21.13
CA ASN A 101 -2.47 -2.54 -21.22
C ASN A 101 -1.97 -2.82 -22.65
N GLY A 102 -2.72 -2.40 -23.68
CA GLY A 102 -2.33 -2.49 -25.09
C GLY A 102 -2.42 -3.89 -25.72
N ASN A 103 -2.68 -4.93 -24.92
CA ASN A 103 -2.76 -6.32 -25.39
C ASN A 103 -4.18 -6.75 -25.79
N GLY A 104 -5.18 -5.86 -25.72
CA GLY A 104 -6.58 -6.17 -26.04
C GLY A 104 -7.31 -7.07 -25.03
N GLU A 105 -6.59 -7.65 -24.06
CA GLU A 105 -7.17 -8.41 -22.96
C GLU A 105 -7.86 -7.49 -21.95
N GLU A 106 -9.07 -7.85 -21.51
CA GLU A 106 -9.76 -7.14 -20.45
C GLU A 106 -9.31 -7.61 -19.06
N PRO A 107 -9.15 -6.70 -18.09
CA PRO A 107 -8.87 -7.09 -16.73
C PRO A 107 -10.07 -7.81 -16.11
N SER A 108 -9.79 -8.91 -15.40
CA SER A 108 -10.84 -9.63 -14.66
C SER A 108 -11.54 -8.74 -13.62
N MET A 109 -12.80 -9.04 -13.31
CA MET A 109 -13.54 -8.40 -12.21
C MET A 109 -12.87 -8.58 -10.84
N ALA A 110 -12.08 -9.64 -10.66
CA ALA A 110 -11.28 -9.83 -9.46
C ALA A 110 -10.12 -8.82 -9.37
N TRP A 111 -9.48 -8.51 -10.52
CA TRP A 111 -8.49 -7.45 -10.60
C TRP A 111 -9.10 -6.10 -10.27
N LEU A 112 -10.26 -5.75 -10.86
CA LEU A 112 -10.92 -4.47 -10.59
C LEU A 112 -11.25 -4.30 -9.10
N ARG A 113 -11.78 -5.33 -8.45
CA ARG A 113 -12.06 -5.30 -7.00
C ARG A 113 -10.81 -5.02 -6.17
N ARG A 114 -9.71 -5.72 -6.48
CA ARG A 114 -8.41 -5.50 -5.80
C ARG A 114 -7.85 -4.10 -6.07
N PHE A 115 -7.97 -3.63 -7.30
CA PHE A 115 -7.53 -2.30 -7.70
C PHE A 115 -8.28 -1.21 -6.93
N ILE A 116 -9.60 -1.30 -6.83
CA ILE A 116 -10.40 -0.33 -6.06
C ILE A 116 -10.08 -0.42 -4.56
N GLN A 117 -10.02 -1.62 -3.98
CA GLN A 117 -9.67 -1.82 -2.57
C GLN A 117 -8.27 -1.32 -2.20
N GLY A 118 -7.31 -1.40 -3.14
CA GLY A 118 -5.94 -0.91 -2.94
C GLY A 118 -5.79 0.61 -3.05
N ASN A 119 -6.82 1.32 -3.54
CA ASN A 119 -6.77 2.76 -3.77
C ASN A 119 -7.85 3.49 -2.96
N PRO A 120 -7.57 3.84 -1.69
CA PRO A 120 -8.58 4.40 -0.79
C PRO A 120 -9.14 5.76 -1.24
N ALA A 121 -8.41 6.48 -2.09
CA ALA A 121 -8.87 7.70 -2.73
C ALA A 121 -10.16 7.50 -3.56
N PHE A 122 -10.47 6.28 -4.00
CA PHE A 122 -11.68 5.96 -4.75
C PHE A 122 -12.89 5.63 -3.87
N HIS A 123 -12.70 5.39 -2.57
CA HIS A 123 -13.82 5.15 -1.64
C HIS A 123 -14.54 6.43 -1.21
N ILE A 124 -13.94 7.60 -1.44
CA ILE A 124 -14.47 8.91 -1.04
C ILE A 124 -15.32 9.54 -2.16
N ILE A 125 -15.25 9.02 -3.40
CA ILE A 125 -16.03 9.49 -4.55
C ILE A 125 -17.46 8.89 -4.49
N THR A 126 -18.11 9.05 -3.35
CA THR A 126 -19.54 8.85 -3.17
C THR A 126 -19.97 9.86 -2.14
N THR A 127 -20.38 11.05 -2.59
CA THR A 127 -21.41 11.91 -2.00
C THR A 127 -21.31 13.28 -2.66
N LYS A 128 -22.21 13.58 -3.61
CA LYS A 128 -22.81 14.91 -3.59
C LYS A 128 -23.93 14.85 -2.54
N PRO A 129 -24.07 15.84 -1.65
CA PRO A 129 -25.27 15.95 -0.83
C PRO A 129 -26.46 16.19 -1.78
N ILE A 130 -27.57 15.53 -1.49
CA ILE A 130 -28.85 15.85 -2.11
C ILE A 130 -29.24 17.22 -1.53
N GLU A 131 -29.14 18.28 -2.33
CA GLU A 131 -29.88 19.51 -2.06
C GLU A 131 -31.37 19.14 -2.16
N LYS A 132 -32.05 19.09 -1.00
CA LYS A 132 -33.49 19.14 -0.95
C LYS A 132 -33.87 20.61 -0.86
N GLU A 133 -34.41 21.16 -1.94
CA GLU A 133 -35.34 22.30 -1.87
C GLU A 133 -36.62 21.90 -1.15
#